data_AF-A0A1V4V7P4-F1
#
_entry.id   AF-A0A1V4V7P4-F1
#
_cell.length_a   1.000
_cell.length_b   1.000
_cell.length_c   1.000
_cell.angle_alpha   90.00
_cell.angle_beta   90.00
_cell.angle_gamma   90.00
#
_symmetry.space_group_name_H-M   'P 1'
#
loop_
_entity.id
_entity.type
_entity.pdbx_description
1 polymer ?
#
loop_
_entity_poly.entity_id
_entity_poly.type
_entity_poly.pdbx_seq_one_letter_code
_entity_poly.pdbx_strand_id
1 'polypeptide(L)'
;MAKRRLDWLEVAQPPEEGEWDNNGNFHTLEWRLKKEGLRCRFYEKGQCNIYGQRPLLCRTYPFYLVEGELRCSECPGLGMRINEDAAQEIAGQLILRHITEIVEAIALTKKYQDFQRGGCKEGNCCIIHDSEGEHTIPLFTAQRS
;
A
#
# COMPACT_ATOMS: atom_id res chain seq x y z
N MET A 1 -28.66 -4.60 -6.10
CA MET A 1 -27.84 -5.69 -5.54
C MET A 1 -27.02 -5.10 -4.40
N ALA A 2 -27.19 -5.60 -3.18
CA ALA A 2 -26.47 -5.06 -2.02
C ALA A 2 -24.96 -5.32 -2.17
N LYS A 3 -24.13 -4.28 -2.03
CA LYS A 3 -22.66 -4.45 -2.03
C LYS A 3 -22.27 -5.28 -0.80
N ARG A 4 -21.81 -6.52 -1.03
CA ARG A 4 -21.20 -7.34 0.03
C ARG A 4 -19.97 -6.60 0.56
N ARG A 5 -19.85 -6.46 1.88
CA ARG A 5 -18.60 -6.00 2.50
C ARG A 5 -17.55 -7.07 2.28
N LEU A 6 -16.43 -6.67 1.67
CA LEU A 6 -15.26 -7.54 1.51
C LEU A 6 -14.52 -7.62 2.84
N ASP A 7 -14.00 -8.80 3.16
CA ASP A 7 -13.05 -8.96 4.26
C ASP A 7 -11.71 -8.28 3.92
N TRP A 8 -10.97 -7.83 4.94
CA TRP A 8 -9.68 -7.16 4.73
C TRP A 8 -8.71 -8.01 3.92
N LEU A 9 -8.63 -9.32 4.19
CA LEU A 9 -7.76 -10.25 3.47
C LEU A 9 -8.29 -10.61 2.09
N GLU A 10 -9.53 -10.23 1.73
CA GLU A 10 -9.96 -10.22 0.34
C GLU A 10 -9.42 -8.97 -0.39
N VAL A 11 -9.16 -7.87 0.30
CA VAL A 11 -8.79 -6.57 -0.28
C VAL A 11 -7.28 -6.38 -0.36
N ALA A 12 -6.58 -6.73 0.70
CA ALA A 12 -5.15 -6.49 0.89
C ALA A 12 -4.40 -7.79 1.19
N GLN A 13 -3.08 -7.73 1.01
CA GLN A 13 -2.13 -8.78 1.33
C GLN A 13 -0.85 -8.17 1.89
N PRO A 14 -0.11 -8.91 2.74
CA PRO A 14 1.24 -8.51 3.12
C PRO A 14 2.15 -8.43 1.88
N PRO A 15 3.14 -7.53 1.88
CA PRO A 15 4.29 -7.64 0.98
C PRO A 15 5.03 -8.97 1.12
N GLU A 16 5.78 -9.31 0.08
CA GLU A 16 6.65 -10.51 0.07
C GLU A 16 8.05 -10.18 0.62
N GLU A 17 8.37 -8.89 0.70
CA GLU A 17 9.59 -8.35 1.25
C GLU A 17 9.46 -8.17 2.77
N GLY A 18 10.47 -8.60 3.51
CA GLY A 18 10.44 -8.59 4.96
C GLY A 18 11.59 -9.39 5.56
N GLU A 19 11.51 -9.64 6.86
CA GLU A 19 12.53 -10.33 7.65
C GLU A 19 11.90 -11.41 8.53
N TRP A 20 12.69 -12.43 8.89
CA TRP A 20 12.24 -13.48 9.81
C TRP A 20 12.71 -13.19 11.23
N ASP A 21 11.88 -13.48 12.23
CA ASP A 21 12.31 -13.47 13.63
C ASP A 21 12.97 -14.80 14.04
N ASN A 22 13.49 -14.88 15.27
CA ASN A 22 14.11 -16.10 15.80
C ASN A 22 13.11 -17.26 16.06
N ASN A 23 11.81 -16.98 16.09
CA ASN A 23 10.72 -17.95 16.24
C ASN A 23 10.18 -18.46 14.89
N GLY A 24 10.65 -17.90 13.77
CA GLY A 24 10.19 -18.24 12.43
C GLY A 24 8.97 -17.45 11.96
N ASN A 25 8.56 -16.37 12.63
CA ASN A 25 7.52 -15.48 12.11
C ASN A 25 8.09 -14.56 11.03
N PHE A 26 7.30 -14.26 10.00
CA PHE A 26 7.68 -13.32 8.94
C PHE A 26 7.14 -11.93 9.27
N HIS A 27 8.03 -10.94 9.36
CA HIS A 27 7.71 -9.54 9.63
C HIS A 27 7.81 -8.71 8.35
N THR A 28 6.80 -7.89 8.08
CA THR A 28 6.78 -6.97 6.93
C THR A 28 6.13 -5.64 7.31
N LEU A 29 6.25 -4.62 6.45
CA LEU A 29 5.71 -3.28 6.66
C LEU A 29 4.56 -3.00 5.72
N GLU A 30 3.51 -2.38 6.24
CA GLU A 30 2.34 -1.89 5.50
C GLU A 30 1.57 -2.97 4.72
N TRP A 31 0.37 -2.61 4.26
CA TRP A 31 -0.46 -3.48 3.44
C TRP A 31 -0.36 -3.14 1.95
N ARG A 32 -0.40 -4.16 1.09
CA ARG A 32 -0.54 -3.99 -0.36
C ARG A 32 -1.94 -4.38 -0.82
N LEU A 33 -2.54 -3.56 -1.68
CA LEU A 33 -3.77 -3.97 -2.35
C LEU A 33 -3.52 -5.20 -3.22
N LYS A 34 -4.43 -6.19 -3.16
CA LYS A 34 -4.35 -7.35 -4.03
C LYS A 34 -4.42 -6.95 -5.51
N LYS A 35 -3.66 -7.67 -6.32
CA LYS A 35 -3.63 -7.52 -7.77
C LYS A 35 -4.35 -8.69 -8.45
N GLU A 36 -4.90 -8.43 -9.63
CA GLU A 36 -5.39 -9.43 -10.56
C GLU A 36 -4.48 -9.37 -11.81
N GLY A 37 -3.58 -10.35 -11.92
CA GLY A 37 -2.44 -10.27 -12.83
C GLY A 37 -1.55 -9.06 -12.51
N LEU A 38 -1.33 -8.19 -13.50
CA LEU A 38 -0.52 -6.96 -13.33
C LEU A 38 -1.32 -5.75 -12.84
N ARG A 39 -2.65 -5.85 -12.69
CA ARG A 39 -3.52 -4.71 -12.39
C ARG A 39 -3.99 -4.74 -10.94
N CYS A 40 -4.23 -3.56 -10.36
CA CYS A 40 -4.96 -3.48 -9.09
C CYS A 40 -6.35 -4.11 -9.26
N ARG A 41 -6.84 -4.91 -8.29
CA ARG A 41 -8.15 -5.58 -8.41
C ARG A 41 -9.34 -4.63 -8.53
N PHE A 42 -9.17 -3.39 -8.07
CA PHE A 42 -10.20 -2.36 -8.12
C PHE A 42 -10.16 -1.52 -9.39
N TYR A 43 -9.24 -1.83 -10.31
CA TYR A 43 -9.13 -1.16 -11.59
C TYR A 43 -10.08 -1.81 -12.60
N GLU A 44 -11.10 -1.07 -13.02
CA GLU A 44 -12.11 -1.54 -13.97
C GLU A 44 -12.43 -0.43 -14.98
N LYS A 45 -12.45 -0.78 -16.28
CA LYS A 45 -12.83 0.14 -17.39
C LYS A 45 -12.11 1.50 -17.36
N GLY A 46 -10.82 1.50 -17.06
CA GLY A 46 -10.01 2.73 -17.09
C GLY A 46 -9.96 3.52 -15.78
N GLN A 47 -10.65 3.08 -14.72
CA GLN A 47 -10.74 3.83 -13.47
C GLN A 47 -10.74 2.95 -12.22
N CYS A 48 -10.41 3.54 -11.07
CA CYS A 48 -10.51 2.89 -9.76
C CYS A 48 -11.96 2.93 -9.26
N ASN A 49 -12.54 1.78 -8.89
CA ASN A 49 -13.91 1.71 -8.38
C ASN A 49 -14.03 2.05 -6.87
N ILE A 50 -12.92 2.22 -6.15
CA ILE A 50 -12.87 2.58 -4.72
C ILE A 50 -12.33 3.99 -4.45
N TYR A 51 -12.38 4.92 -5.41
CA TYR A 51 -11.92 6.29 -5.18
C TYR A 51 -12.54 6.97 -3.94
N GLY A 52 -13.78 6.60 -3.59
CA GLY A 52 -14.44 7.13 -2.39
C GLY A 52 -13.88 6.59 -1.07
N GLN A 53 -13.17 5.46 -1.09
CA GLN A 53 -12.50 4.90 0.10
C GLN A 53 -11.00 5.16 0.10
N ARG A 54 -10.35 5.21 -1.07
CA ARG A 54 -8.90 5.38 -1.21
C ARG A 54 -8.54 6.42 -2.28
N PRO A 55 -8.87 7.70 -2.06
CA PRO A 55 -8.68 8.74 -3.06
C PRO A 55 -7.20 9.04 -3.33
N LEU A 56 -6.35 9.06 -2.30
CA LEU A 56 -5.02 9.66 -2.37
C LEU A 56 -4.10 8.99 -3.40
N LEU A 57 -3.68 7.73 -3.17
CA LEU A 57 -2.73 7.05 -4.07
C LEU A 57 -3.28 6.92 -5.50
N CYS A 58 -4.56 6.59 -5.64
CA CYS A 58 -5.15 6.31 -6.95
C CYS A 58 -5.38 7.57 -7.79
N ARG A 59 -5.76 8.71 -7.18
CA ARG A 59 -6.01 9.96 -7.92
C ARG A 59 -4.74 10.70 -8.28
N THR A 60 -3.67 10.46 -7.52
CA THR A 60 -2.38 11.12 -7.74
C THR A 60 -1.49 10.37 -8.72
N TYR A 61 -1.73 9.07 -8.99
CA TYR A 61 -0.95 8.33 -10.00
C TYR A 61 -1.02 9.00 -11.38
N PRO A 62 0.10 9.16 -12.10
CA PRO A 62 1.43 8.60 -11.82
C PRO A 62 2.35 9.49 -10.97
N PHE A 63 1.84 10.59 -10.44
CA PHE A 63 2.62 11.56 -9.69
C PHE A 63 2.76 11.16 -8.21
N TYR A 64 3.90 11.52 -7.62
CA TYR A 64 4.16 11.39 -6.19
C TYR A 64 5.24 12.41 -5.78
N LEU A 65 5.39 12.63 -4.47
CA LEU A 65 6.43 13.52 -3.93
C LEU A 65 7.52 12.71 -3.24
N VAL A 66 8.78 13.09 -3.48
CA VAL A 66 9.94 12.61 -2.73
C VAL A 66 10.64 13.84 -2.17
N GLU A 67 10.69 13.96 -0.84
CA GLU A 67 11.26 15.14 -0.16
C GLU A 67 10.64 16.47 -0.65
N GLY A 68 9.34 16.45 -0.94
CA GLY A 68 8.60 17.61 -1.49
C GLY A 68 8.79 17.85 -2.99
N GLU A 69 9.66 17.10 -3.67
CA GLU A 69 9.86 17.22 -5.12
C GLU A 69 8.92 16.31 -5.91
N LEU A 70 8.34 16.86 -6.97
CA LEU A 70 7.50 16.10 -7.90
C LEU A 70 8.31 15.03 -8.63
N ARG A 71 7.80 13.80 -8.58
CA ARG A 71 8.28 12.64 -9.34
C ARG A 71 7.11 11.99 -10.07
N CYS A 72 7.44 11.22 -11.09
CA CYS A 72 6.47 10.51 -11.91
C CYS A 72 6.87 9.05 -12.07
N SER A 73 5.93 8.13 -11.93
CA SER A 73 6.08 6.74 -12.37
C SER A 73 5.81 6.64 -13.87
N GLU A 74 6.26 5.55 -14.48
CA GLU A 74 5.94 5.25 -15.88
C GLU A 74 4.43 5.21 -16.09
N CYS A 75 3.93 5.96 -17.07
CA CYS A 75 2.53 5.98 -17.46
C CYS A 75 2.41 6.44 -18.93
N PRO A 76 1.68 5.71 -19.79
CA PRO A 76 1.48 6.10 -21.18
C PRO A 76 0.81 7.47 -21.38
N GLY A 77 0.12 7.98 -20.36
CA GLY A 77 -0.55 9.29 -20.39
C GLY A 77 0.34 10.48 -20.04
N LEU A 78 1.60 10.27 -19.67
CA LEU A 78 2.52 11.37 -19.38
C LEU A 78 2.80 12.21 -20.64
N GLY A 79 2.86 13.54 -20.48
CA GLY A 79 3.04 14.49 -21.58
C GLY A 79 1.74 14.93 -22.25
N MET A 80 0.59 14.36 -21.89
CA MET A 80 -0.71 14.88 -22.31
C MET A 80 -1.01 16.26 -21.71
N ARG A 81 -1.81 17.05 -22.42
CA ARG A 81 -2.24 18.37 -21.94
C ARG A 81 -3.24 18.24 -20.79
N ILE A 82 -3.02 19.03 -19.74
CA ILE A 82 -3.97 19.27 -18.66
C ILE A 82 -4.24 20.77 -18.57
N ASN A 83 -5.43 21.18 -18.14
CA ASN A 83 -5.71 22.58 -17.86
C ASN A 83 -5.16 22.95 -16.46
N GLU A 84 -5.13 24.25 -16.17
CA GLU A 84 -4.58 24.77 -14.93
C GLU A 84 -5.37 24.30 -13.70
N ASP A 85 -6.70 24.31 -13.76
CA ASP A 85 -7.56 23.88 -12.66
C ASP A 85 -7.31 22.41 -12.27
N ALA A 86 -7.21 21.51 -13.25
CA ALA A 86 -6.90 20.11 -13.03
C ALA A 86 -5.48 19.93 -12.49
N ALA A 87 -4.52 20.72 -12.97
CA ALA A 87 -3.15 20.70 -12.44
C ALA A 87 -3.12 21.10 -10.96
N GLN A 88 -3.85 22.16 -10.59
CA GLN A 88 -3.97 22.62 -9.21
C GLN A 88 -4.68 21.58 -8.32
N GLU A 89 -5.73 20.93 -8.82
CA GLU A 89 -6.41 19.84 -8.09
C GLU A 89 -5.47 18.67 -7.80
N ILE A 90 -4.70 18.22 -8.81
CA ILE A 90 -3.71 17.15 -8.64
C ILE A 90 -2.61 17.57 -7.66
N ALA A 91 -2.12 18.80 -7.74
CA ALA A 91 -1.12 19.34 -6.82
C ALA A 91 -1.62 19.34 -5.36
N GLY A 92 -2.86 19.78 -5.13
CA GLY A 92 -3.49 19.72 -3.81
C GLY A 92 -3.61 18.29 -3.26
N GLN A 93 -4.02 17.34 -4.11
CA GLN A 93 -4.09 15.92 -3.74
C GLN A 93 -2.70 15.32 -3.44
N LEU A 94 -1.66 15.73 -4.18
CA LEU A 94 -0.28 15.31 -3.95
C LEU A 94 0.25 15.80 -2.60
N ILE A 95 0.00 17.07 -2.26
CA ILE A 95 0.40 17.62 -0.96
C ILE A 95 -0.33 16.90 0.17
N LEU A 96 -1.65 16.72 0.06
CA LEU A 96 -2.45 16.00 1.05
C LEU A 96 -1.94 14.57 1.23
N ARG A 97 -1.69 13.86 0.12
CA ARG A 97 -1.11 12.52 0.13
C ARG A 97 0.23 12.51 0.84
N HIS A 98 1.14 13.42 0.51
CA HIS A 98 2.48 13.44 1.08
C HIS A 98 2.47 13.73 2.59
N ILE A 99 1.63 14.67 3.04
CA ILE A 99 1.42 14.91 4.47
C ILE A 99 0.89 13.66 5.17
N THR A 100 -0.07 12.96 4.55
CA THR A 100 -0.65 11.72 5.10
C THR A 100 0.42 10.64 5.21
N GLU A 101 1.22 10.40 4.17
CA GLU A 101 2.31 9.43 4.15
C GLU A 101 3.36 9.74 5.24
N ILE A 102 3.69 11.02 5.48
CA ILE A 102 4.60 11.43 6.57
C ILE A 102 3.99 11.14 7.94
N VAL A 103 2.71 11.49 8.15
CA VAL A 103 2.02 11.24 9.42
C VAL A 103 1.94 9.74 9.71
N GLU A 104 1.61 8.93 8.72
CA GLU A 104 1.57 7.47 8.81
C GLU A 104 2.96 6.89 9.11
N ALA A 105 4.01 7.36 8.43
CA ALA A 105 5.38 6.93 8.70
C ALA A 105 5.85 7.27 10.13
N ILE A 106 5.48 8.45 10.64
CA ILE A 106 5.76 8.83 12.04
C ILE A 106 4.99 7.91 13.00
N ALA A 107 3.72 7.63 12.71
CA ALA A 107 2.89 6.76 13.54
C ALA A 107 3.41 5.32 13.58
N LEU A 108 3.80 4.76 12.42
CA LEU A 108 4.46 3.48 12.30
C LEU A 108 5.74 3.47 13.15
N THR A 109 6.63 4.45 12.95
CA THR A 109 7.90 4.53 13.69
C THR A 109 7.71 4.57 15.21
N LYS A 110 6.67 5.25 15.69
CA LYS A 110 6.35 5.32 17.13
C LYS A 110 5.85 4.00 17.71
N LYS A 111 5.19 3.17 16.91
CA LYS A 111 4.58 1.91 17.33
C LYS A 111 5.47 0.70 17.08
N TYR A 112 6.36 0.80 16.09
CA TYR A 112 7.25 -0.27 15.68
C TYR A 112 8.12 -0.73 16.86
N GLN A 113 8.05 -2.02 17.15
CA GLN A 113 8.92 -2.68 18.11
C GLN A 113 9.91 -3.53 17.36
N ASP A 114 11.19 -3.25 17.59
CA ASP A 114 12.26 -4.00 16.95
C ASP A 114 12.31 -5.43 17.49
N PHE A 115 12.70 -6.38 16.64
CA PHE A 115 12.70 -7.80 16.96
C PHE A 115 14.04 -8.47 16.65
N GLN A 116 14.29 -9.61 17.28
CA GLN A 116 15.51 -10.38 17.03
C GLN A 116 15.39 -11.14 15.71
N ARG A 117 16.23 -10.77 14.72
CA ARG A 117 16.25 -11.42 13.40
C ARG A 117 16.71 -12.87 13.53
N GLY A 118 16.12 -13.73 12.72
CA GLY A 118 16.41 -15.16 12.64
C GLY A 118 16.32 -15.68 11.21
N GLY A 119 16.38 -17.01 11.08
CA GLY A 119 16.21 -17.69 9.80
C GLY A 119 14.77 -18.17 9.60
N CYS A 120 14.42 -18.45 8.35
CA CYS A 120 13.17 -19.15 8.02
C CYS A 120 13.14 -20.52 8.72
N LYS A 121 12.13 -20.74 9.54
CA LYS A 121 11.83 -21.98 10.27
C LYS A 121 10.37 -22.35 10.02
N GLU A 122 9.89 -23.45 10.58
CA GLU A 122 8.45 -23.73 10.70
C GLU A 122 7.80 -22.73 11.67
N GLY A 123 7.69 -21.47 11.23
CA GLY A 123 6.81 -20.51 11.88
C GLY A 123 5.49 -20.40 11.14
N ASN A 124 4.50 -19.86 11.84
CA ASN A 124 3.10 -20.02 11.47
C ASN A 124 2.40 -18.70 11.13
N CYS A 125 3.07 -17.55 11.30
CA CYS A 125 2.43 -16.25 11.21
C CYS A 125 3.22 -15.24 10.38
N CYS A 126 2.47 -14.36 9.70
CA CYS A 126 2.97 -13.11 9.15
C CYS A 126 2.51 -11.96 10.05
N ILE A 127 3.45 -11.11 10.45
CA ILE A 127 3.24 -9.92 11.27
C ILE A 127 3.46 -8.70 10.38
N ILE A 128 2.40 -7.92 10.18
CA ILE A 128 2.41 -6.69 9.40
C ILE A 128 2.49 -5.52 10.37
N HIS A 129 3.46 -4.65 10.19
CA HIS A 129 3.62 -3.41 10.96
C HIS A 129 3.14 -2.24 10.11
N ASP A 130 2.13 -1.52 10.56
CA ASP A 130 1.65 -0.31 9.89
C ASP A 130 1.45 0.85 10.88
N SER A 131 0.95 1.97 10.37
CA SER A 131 0.64 3.15 11.19
C SER A 131 -0.40 2.90 12.29
N GLU A 132 -1.19 1.82 12.22
CA GLU A 132 -2.18 1.42 13.22
C GLU A 132 -1.58 0.48 14.28
N GLY A 133 -0.61 -0.36 13.92
CA GLY A 133 0.14 -1.21 14.83
C GLY A 133 0.57 -2.53 14.20
N GLU A 134 0.70 -3.57 15.01
CA GLU A 134 0.98 -4.93 14.55
C GLU A 134 -0.31 -5.68 14.21
N HIS A 135 -0.32 -6.34 13.06
CA HIS A 135 -1.39 -7.24 12.64
C HIS A 135 -0.82 -8.62 12.42
N THR A 136 -1.34 -9.62 13.12
CA THR A 136 -0.91 -11.01 12.96
C THR A 136 -1.92 -11.79 12.13
N ILE A 137 -1.45 -12.39 11.05
CA ILE A 137 -2.24 -13.31 10.23
C ILE A 137 -1.53 -14.66 10.09
N PRO A 138 -2.25 -15.76 9.82
CA PRO A 138 -1.61 -17.02 9.48
C PRO A 138 -0.68 -16.83 8.28
N LEU A 139 0.52 -17.40 8.35
CA LEU A 139 1.44 -17.40 7.24
C LEU A 139 0.88 -18.32 6.16
N PHE A 140 0.17 -17.74 5.20
CA PHE A 140 -0.16 -18.44 3.98
C PHE A 140 1.15 -18.56 3.21
N THR A 141 1.76 -19.74 3.21
CA THR A 141 2.67 -20.11 2.14
C THR A 141 1.85 -20.06 0.86
N ALA A 142 1.78 -18.88 0.23
CA ALA A 142 1.49 -18.81 -1.18
C ALA A 142 2.49 -19.80 -1.79
N GLN A 143 1.96 -20.90 -2.35
CA GLN A 143 2.79 -21.86 -3.07
C GLN A 143 3.63 -21.01 -4.01
N ARG A 144 4.94 -20.97 -3.75
CA ARG A 144 5.90 -20.42 -4.69
C ARG A 144 5.71 -21.26 -5.95
N SER A 145 4.98 -20.72 -6.91
CA SER A 145 4.92 -21.24 -8.28
C SER A 145 6.30 -21.16 -8.89
#